data_AF-A0A955NTR4-F1
#
_entry.id   AF-A0A955NTR4-F1
#
_cell.length_a   1.000
_cell.length_b   1.000
_cell.length_c   1.000
_cell.angle_alpha   90.00
_cell.angle_beta   90.00
_cell.angle_gamma   90.00
#
_symmetry.space_group_name_H-M   'P 1'
#
loop_
_entity.id
_entity.type
_entity.pdbx_description
1 polymer ?
#
loop_
_entity_poly.entity_id
_entity_poly.type
_entity_poly.pdbx_seq_one_letter_code
_entity_poly.pdbx_strand_id
1 'polypeptide(L)'
;MSFRISLYFFFIFGSLGVFFFYFQIFLKDCGFSFAQIGAIQATFPLIAMIAAPTWGMLADSSSDPRWVLRTLLFFGPLSFVLLWFGRDFSVCLLLAASLGIFFQPIIPIHDSLVLRSVHLHGGDYGAMR
;
A
#
# COMPACT_ATOMS: atom_id res chain seq x y z
N MET A 1 10.17 -13.40 18.08
CA MET A 1 9.15 -13.23 17.02
C MET A 1 8.44 -11.87 17.14
N SER A 2 7.90 -11.49 18.32
CA SER A 2 7.15 -10.24 18.52
C SER A 2 7.83 -8.94 18.06
N PHE A 3 9.10 -8.71 18.39
CA PHE A 3 9.74 -7.42 18.07
C PHE A 3 9.78 -7.10 16.58
N ARG A 4 10.01 -8.11 15.72
CA ARG A 4 10.05 -7.93 14.26
C ARG A 4 8.67 -7.57 13.68
N ILE A 5 7.61 -8.13 14.27
CA ILE A 5 6.22 -7.90 13.86
C ILE A 5 5.75 -6.52 14.33
N SER A 6 6.01 -6.14 15.60
CA SER A 6 5.72 -4.78 16.07
C SER A 6 6.44 -3.71 15.25
N LEU A 7 7.72 -3.94 14.91
CA LEU A 7 8.48 -2.99 14.10
C LEU A 7 7.88 -2.84 12.69
N TYR A 8 7.43 -3.96 12.09
CA TYR A 8 6.74 -3.95 10.81
C TYR A 8 5.44 -3.13 10.87
N PHE A 9 4.58 -3.36 11.88
CA PHE A 9 3.34 -2.59 12.05
C PHE A 9 3.61 -1.11 12.31
N PHE A 10 4.63 -0.79 13.12
CA PHE A 10 5.05 0.59 13.37
C PHE A 10 5.38 1.32 12.07
N PHE A 11 6.19 0.72 11.19
CA PHE A 11 6.53 1.33 9.91
C PHE A 11 5.35 1.43 8.95
N ILE A 12 4.49 0.41 8.87
CA ILE A 12 3.31 0.45 8.01
C ILE A 12 2.34 1.54 8.46
N PHE A 13 1.89 1.53 9.71
CA PHE A 13 0.92 2.50 10.19
C PHE A 13 1.52 3.91 10.28
N GLY A 14 2.80 4.02 10.67
CA GLY A 14 3.51 5.30 10.65
C GLY A 14 3.58 5.90 9.24
N SER A 15 3.94 5.10 8.24
CA SER A 15 3.98 5.57 6.84
C SER A 15 2.61 5.96 6.31
N LEU A 16 1.56 5.20 6.63
CA LEU A 16 0.18 5.51 6.25
C LEU A 16 -0.30 6.84 6.85
N GLY A 17 -0.01 7.07 8.13
CA GLY A 17 -0.35 8.32 8.80
C GLY A 17 0.30 9.50 8.09
N VAL A 18 1.63 9.46 7.91
CA VAL A 18 2.36 10.52 7.19
C VAL A 18 1.81 10.70 5.78
N PHE A 19 1.59 9.62 5.04
CA PHE A 19 1.09 9.69 3.68
C PHE A 19 -0.28 10.37 3.59
N PHE A 20 -1.27 9.94 4.38
CA PHE A 20 -2.63 10.49 4.32
C PHE A 20 -2.69 11.97 4.67
N PHE A 21 -1.89 12.42 5.65
CA PHE A 21 -1.88 13.84 6.03
C PHE A 21 -1.10 14.71 5.03
N TYR A 22 0.10 14.30 4.64
CA TYR A 22 0.99 15.15 3.85
C TYR A 22 0.72 15.08 2.34
N PHE A 23 0.15 13.99 1.82
CA PHE A 23 -0.11 13.88 0.39
C PHE A 23 -1.14 14.91 -0.08
N GLN A 24 -2.17 15.19 0.73
CA GLN A 24 -3.15 16.25 0.44
C GLN A 24 -2.53 17.64 0.41
N ILE A 25 -1.65 17.93 1.37
CA ILE A 25 -0.93 19.20 1.45
C ILE A 25 0.00 19.34 0.24
N PHE A 26 0.74 18.29 -0.09
CA PHE A 26 1.60 18.24 -1.26
C PHE A 26 0.85 18.56 -2.56
N LEU A 27 -0.32 17.94 -2.78
CA LEU A 27 -1.12 18.20 -3.98
C LEU A 27 -1.65 19.64 -4.03
N LYS A 28 -2.01 20.21 -2.86
CA LYS A 28 -2.41 21.62 -2.75
C LYS A 28 -1.25 22.55 -3.06
N ASP A 29 -0.05 22.25 -2.57
CA ASP A 29 1.18 23.03 -2.84
C ASP A 29 1.62 22.95 -4.30
N CYS A 30 1.24 21.88 -5.02
CA CYS A 30 1.38 21.80 -6.48
C CYS A 30 0.40 22.71 -7.25
N GLY A 31 -0.50 23.43 -6.54
CA GLY A 31 -1.46 24.35 -7.13
C GLY A 31 -2.72 23.69 -7.68
N PHE A 32 -2.99 22.42 -7.34
CA PHE A 32 -4.18 21.74 -7.82
C PHE A 32 -5.46 22.26 -7.16
N SER A 33 -6.52 22.32 -7.96
CA SER A 33 -7.88 22.59 -7.48
C SER A 33 -8.40 21.43 -6.63
N PHE A 34 -9.40 21.70 -5.78
CA PHE A 34 -10.05 20.65 -4.96
C PHE A 34 -10.63 19.50 -5.79
N ALA A 35 -11.15 19.78 -6.99
CA ALA A 35 -11.66 18.75 -7.89
C ALA A 35 -10.55 17.83 -8.41
N GLN A 36 -9.39 18.39 -8.76
CA GLN A 36 -8.22 17.61 -9.19
C GLN A 36 -7.65 16.76 -8.05
N ILE A 37 -7.55 17.33 -6.85
CA ILE A 37 -7.12 16.59 -5.66
C ILE A 37 -8.07 15.43 -5.40
N GLY A 38 -9.39 15.66 -5.48
CA GLY A 38 -10.41 14.63 -5.35
C GLY A 38 -10.28 13.51 -6.40
N ALA A 39 -10.02 13.86 -7.66
CA ALA A 39 -9.80 12.88 -8.72
C ALA A 39 -8.56 12.00 -8.47
N ILE A 40 -7.43 12.60 -8.04
CA ILE A 40 -6.22 11.87 -7.69
C ILE A 40 -6.48 10.95 -6.49
N GLN A 41 -7.17 11.44 -5.46
CA GLN A 41 -7.50 10.66 -4.26
C GLN A 41 -8.47 9.50 -4.55
N ALA A 42 -9.44 9.70 -5.44
CA ALA A 42 -10.37 8.65 -5.85
C ALA A 42 -9.67 7.53 -6.64
N THR A 43 -8.52 7.84 -7.26
CA THR A 43 -7.75 6.84 -8.02
C THR A 43 -7.23 5.71 -7.12
N PHE A 44 -6.84 5.99 -5.87
CA PHE A 44 -6.35 4.96 -4.94
C PHE A 44 -7.35 3.81 -4.74
N PRO A 45 -8.58 4.05 -4.22
CA PRO A 45 -9.53 2.96 -3.98
C PRO A 45 -10.03 2.31 -5.28
N LEU A 46 -10.16 3.08 -6.37
CA LEU A 46 -10.60 2.53 -7.66
C LEU A 46 -9.62 1.48 -8.20
N ILE A 47 -8.33 1.81 -8.18
CA ILE A 47 -7.28 0.90 -8.64
C ILE A 47 -7.10 -0.25 -7.63
N ALA A 48 -7.12 0.06 -6.33
CA ALA A 48 -7.00 -0.95 -5.28
C ALA A 48 -8.11 -2.01 -5.32
N MET A 49 -9.32 -1.63 -5.72
CA MET A 49 -10.45 -2.56 -5.87
C MET A 49 -10.14 -3.72 -6.82
N ILE A 50 -9.30 -3.49 -7.84
CA ILE A 50 -8.86 -4.52 -8.78
C ILE A 50 -7.52 -5.12 -8.34
N ALA A 51 -6.59 -4.28 -7.87
CA ALA A 51 -5.25 -4.72 -7.50
C ALA A 51 -5.25 -5.68 -6.30
N ALA A 52 -6.03 -5.39 -5.26
CA ALA A 52 -6.08 -6.20 -4.04
C ALA A 52 -6.47 -7.68 -4.30
N PRO A 53 -7.59 -7.98 -4.99
CA PRO A 53 -7.93 -9.37 -5.31
C PRO A 53 -6.92 -10.00 -6.27
N THR A 54 -6.37 -9.23 -7.23
CA THR A 54 -5.35 -9.75 -8.17
C THR A 54 -4.10 -10.22 -7.42
N TRP A 55 -3.56 -9.41 -6.52
CA TRP A 55 -2.42 -9.80 -5.68
C TRP A 55 -2.76 -10.92 -4.71
N GLY A 56 -4.00 -10.98 -4.21
CA GLY A 56 -4.49 -12.07 -3.36
C GLY A 56 -4.44 -13.41 -4.09
N MET A 57 -5.01 -13.46 -5.30
CA MET A 57 -4.96 -14.65 -6.16
C MET A 57 -3.53 -15.08 -6.49
N LEU A 58 -2.63 -14.13 -6.75
CA LEU A 58 -1.21 -14.41 -6.99
C LEU A 58 -0.49 -14.94 -5.75
N ALA A 59 -0.84 -14.46 -4.56
CA ALA A 59 -0.30 -14.97 -3.31
C ALA A 59 -0.79 -16.39 -3.03
N ASP A 60 -2.10 -16.63 -3.20
CA ASP A 60 -2.73 -17.91 -2.90
C ASP A 60 -2.30 -19.04 -3.85
N SER A 61 -2.09 -18.71 -5.13
CA SER A 61 -1.63 -19.67 -6.14
C SER A 61 -0.13 -19.97 -6.09
N SER A 62 0.65 -19.23 -5.30
CA SER A 62 2.09 -19.40 -5.22
C SER A 62 2.53 -20.32 -4.08
N SER A 63 3.61 -21.08 -4.33
CA SER A 63 4.29 -21.87 -3.30
C SER A 63 4.95 -21.01 -2.21
N ASP A 64 5.32 -19.76 -2.52
CA ASP A 64 5.89 -18.80 -1.56
C ASP A 64 5.10 -17.48 -1.57
N PRO A 65 3.96 -17.37 -0.88
CA PRO A 65 3.13 -16.16 -0.90
C PRO A 65 3.85 -14.89 -0.42
N ARG A 66 5.03 -15.02 0.22
CA ARG A 66 5.84 -13.89 0.69
C ARG A 66 6.50 -13.12 -0.44
N TRP A 67 6.63 -13.67 -1.66
CA TRP A 67 7.17 -12.91 -2.79
C TRP A 67 6.24 -11.75 -3.19
N VAL A 68 4.92 -11.94 -3.06
CA VAL A 68 3.94 -10.88 -3.32
C VAL A 68 4.17 -9.72 -2.38
N LEU A 69 4.24 -10.00 -1.07
CA LEU A 69 4.47 -8.95 -0.07
C LEU A 69 5.81 -8.22 -0.30
N ARG A 70 6.88 -8.95 -0.64
CA ARG A 70 8.18 -8.33 -0.98
C ARG A 70 8.08 -7.42 -2.21
N THR A 71 7.32 -7.82 -3.22
CA THR A 71 7.09 -7.02 -4.43
C THR A 71 6.35 -5.74 -4.09
N LEU A 72 5.24 -5.84 -3.35
CA LEU A 72 4.45 -4.68 -2.92
C LEU A 72 5.29 -3.70 -2.07
N LEU A 73 6.06 -4.21 -1.10
CA LEU A 73 6.93 -3.41 -0.25
C LEU A 73 8.07 -2.73 -1.01
N PHE A 74 8.54 -3.32 -2.11
CA PHE A 74 9.58 -2.73 -2.95
C PHE A 74 9.01 -1.68 -3.90
N PHE A 75 7.96 -2.03 -4.66
CA PHE A 75 7.39 -1.15 -5.67
C PHE A 75 6.51 -0.02 -5.11
N GLY A 76 5.96 -0.18 -3.90
CA GLY A 76 5.19 0.86 -3.21
C GLY A 76 5.99 2.16 -3.04
N PRO A 77 7.11 2.14 -2.30
CA PRO A 77 8.00 3.30 -2.19
C PRO A 77 8.64 3.70 -3.52
N LEU A 78 8.97 2.74 -4.39
CA LEU A 78 9.56 3.02 -5.69
C LEU A 78 8.64 3.87 -6.58
N SER A 79 7.32 3.81 -6.37
CA SER A 79 6.34 4.62 -7.09
C SER A 79 6.62 6.12 -6.95
N PHE A 80 7.20 6.58 -5.84
CA PHE A 80 7.54 8.00 -5.64
C PHE A 80 8.63 8.51 -6.57
N VAL A 81 9.41 7.63 -7.23
CA VAL A 81 10.35 8.03 -8.29
C VAL A 81 9.64 8.76 -9.44
N LEU A 82 8.34 8.52 -9.63
CA LEU A 82 7.53 9.26 -10.62
C LEU A 82 7.60 10.78 -10.43
N LEU A 83 7.76 11.26 -9.20
CA LEU A 83 7.86 12.69 -8.89
C LEU A 83 9.15 13.35 -9.39
N TRP A 84 10.16 12.58 -9.81
CA TRP A 84 11.34 13.13 -10.49
C TRP A 84 11.03 13.61 -11.91
N PHE A 85 9.98 13.08 -12.53
CA PHE A 85 9.59 13.44 -13.90
C PHE A 85 8.67 14.67 -13.96
N GLY A 86 8.19 15.16 -12.82
CA GLY A 86 7.36 16.35 -12.74
C GLY A 86 6.38 16.33 -11.56
N ARG A 87 5.61 17.41 -11.44
CA ARG A 87 4.54 17.56 -10.44
C ARG A 87 3.21 17.97 -11.07
N ASP A 88 3.07 17.68 -12.36
CA ASP A 88 1.83 17.96 -13.09
C ASP A 88 0.76 16.93 -12.76
N PHE A 89 -0.47 17.24 -13.13
CA PHE A 89 -1.64 16.43 -12.81
C PHE A 89 -1.48 14.97 -13.27
N SER A 90 -0.99 14.75 -14.49
CA SER A 90 -0.78 13.40 -15.05
C SER A 90 0.23 12.58 -14.25
N VAL A 91 1.34 13.19 -13.81
CA VAL A 91 2.37 12.50 -13.01
C VAL A 91 1.79 12.12 -11.65
N CYS A 92 1.05 13.01 -11.01
CA CYS A 92 0.42 12.74 -9.71
C CYS A 92 -0.69 11.68 -9.82
N LEU A 93 -1.40 11.63 -10.94
CA LEU A 93 -2.42 10.62 -11.21
C LEU A 93 -1.80 9.24 -11.45
N LEU A 94 -0.68 9.17 -12.19
CA LEU A 94 0.11 7.95 -12.35
C LEU A 94 0.72 7.48 -11.02
N LEU A 95 1.18 8.41 -10.17
CA LEU A 95 1.64 8.10 -8.82
C LEU A 95 0.50 7.48 -7.99
N ALA A 96 -0.67 8.11 -7.97
CA ALA A 96 -1.82 7.58 -7.23
C ALA A 96 -2.26 6.20 -7.73
N ALA A 97 -2.26 5.98 -9.05
CA ALA A 97 -2.54 4.68 -9.64
C ALA A 97 -1.50 3.63 -9.20
N SER A 98 -0.21 3.96 -9.29
CA SER A 98 0.89 3.06 -8.90
C SER A 98 0.80 2.69 -7.42
N LEU A 99 0.53 3.68 -6.55
CA LEU A 99 0.32 3.44 -5.13
C LEU A 99 -0.96 2.62 -4.86
N GLY A 100 -2.02 2.80 -5.65
CA GLY A 100 -3.21 1.94 -5.62
C GLY A 100 -2.88 0.48 -5.96
N ILE A 101 -1.94 0.24 -6.88
CA ILE A 101 -1.52 -1.11 -7.27
C ILE A 101 -0.61 -1.75 -6.21
N PHE A 102 0.35 -1.00 -5.68
CA PHE A 102 1.45 -1.58 -4.88
C PHE A 102 1.35 -1.31 -3.38
N PHE A 103 0.80 -0.16 -2.97
CA PHE A 103 0.79 0.25 -1.56
C PHE A 103 -0.51 -0.17 -0.85
N GLN A 104 -1.67 0.07 -1.46
CA GLN A 104 -2.97 -0.30 -0.88
C GLN A 104 -3.11 -1.80 -0.53
N PRO A 105 -2.68 -2.75 -1.38
CA PRO A 105 -2.82 -4.17 -1.09
C PRO A 105 -1.91 -4.70 0.03
N ILE A 106 -0.92 -3.93 0.51
CA ILE A 106 0.04 -4.40 1.51
C ILE A 106 -0.66 -4.90 2.78
N ILE A 107 -1.65 -4.15 3.28
CA ILE A 107 -2.37 -4.50 4.51
C ILE A 107 -3.15 -5.83 4.36
N PRO A 108 -4.09 -5.98 3.41
CA PRO A 108 -4.86 -7.22 3.30
C PRO A 108 -3.99 -8.45 2.99
N ILE A 109 -2.93 -8.31 2.21
CA ILE A 109 -1.99 -9.40 1.90
C ILE A 109 -1.14 -9.76 3.13
N HIS A 110 -0.74 -8.77 3.92
CA HIS A 110 -0.04 -9.04 5.17
C HIS A 110 -0.93 -9.76 6.17
N ASP A 111 -2.15 -9.27 6.38
CA ASP A 111 -3.14 -9.85 7.29
C ASP A 111 -3.44 -11.30 6.89
N SER A 112 -3.62 -11.60 5.60
CA SER A 112 -3.84 -12.96 5.11
C SER A 112 -2.65 -13.89 5.36
N LEU A 113 -1.42 -13.40 5.18
CA LEU A 113 -0.19 -14.14 5.48
C LEU A 113 -0.04 -14.45 6.96
N VAL A 114 -0.35 -13.49 7.84
CA VAL A 114 -0.31 -13.68 9.30
C VAL A 114 -1.38 -14.68 9.72
N LEU A 115 -2.62 -14.56 9.22
CA LEU A 115 -3.70 -15.52 9.48
C LEU A 115 -3.32 -16.93 9.04
N ARG A 116 -2.73 -17.08 7.84
CA ARG A 116 -2.23 -18.38 7.36
C ARG A 116 -1.14 -18.94 8.26
N SER A 117 -0.24 -18.09 8.75
CA SER A 117 0.82 -18.51 9.69
C SER A 117 0.24 -18.98 11.02
N VAL A 118 -0.74 -18.26 11.58
CA VAL A 118 -1.47 -18.63 12.80
C VAL A 118 -2.19 -19.96 12.63
N HIS A 119 -2.87 -20.15 11.51
CA HIS A 119 -3.59 -21.39 11.22
C HIS A 119 -2.66 -22.61 11.15
N LEU A 120 -1.45 -22.44 10.59
CA LEU A 120 -0.48 -23.53 10.44
C LEU A 120 0.32 -23.85 11.71
N HIS A 121 0.64 -22.85 12.54
CA HIS A 121 1.55 -23.02 13.69
C HIS A 121 0.87 -22.86 15.06
N GLY A 122 -0.42 -22.51 15.08
CA GLY A 122 -1.11 -22.07 16.30
C GLY A 122 -0.71 -20.65 16.72
N GLY A 123 -1.64 -19.92 17.35
CA GLY A 123 -1.42 -18.57 17.84
C GLY A 123 -2.70 -17.75 17.93
N ASP A 124 -2.62 -16.57 18.54
CA ASP A 124 -3.72 -15.62 18.59
C ASP A 124 -3.44 -14.47 17.61
N TYR A 125 -4.27 -14.35 16.58
CA TYR A 125 -4.20 -13.28 15.59
C TYR A 125 -4.45 -11.91 16.23
N GLY A 126 -5.38 -11.84 17.20
CA GLY A 126 -5.74 -10.60 17.88
C GLY A 126 -4.60 -10.05 18.74
N ALA A 127 -3.74 -10.92 19.27
CA ALA A 127 -2.57 -10.53 20.05
C ALA A 127 -1.37 -10.10 19.18
N MET A 128 -1.41 -10.32 17.86
CA MET A 128 -0.30 -10.01 16.94
C MET A 128 -0.46 -8.70 16.17
N ARG A 129 -1.65 -8.09 16.20
CA ARG A 129 -1.97 -6.77 15.61
C ARG A 129 -1.88 -5.67 16.66
#